data_AF-A0A918QY64-F1
#
_entry.id   AF-A0A918QY64-F1
#
_cell.length_a   1.000
_cell.length_b   1.000
_cell.length_c   1.000
_cell.angle_alpha   90.00
_cell.angle_beta   90.00
_cell.angle_gamma   90.00
#
_symmetry.space_group_name_H-M   'P 1'
#
loop_
_entity.id
_entity.type
_entity.pdbx_description
1 polymer ?
#
loop_
_entity_poly.entity_id
_entity_poly.type
_entity_poly.pdbx_seq_one_letter_code
_entity_poly.pdbx_strand_id
1 'polypeptide(L)'
;MKTLLILISFLFLTNSNVVHQDTPLQIDKKGNLIGLPKEFSPAKFDLNKKKLRINDKEIVFPKCLNYYFEEHKNPKINFLASWYHSKEIMPYYLIINIHDNDVNYGYKILVDLETLDLIYLNKFIREGNTTYNPKVELTEECLTEYKSGIKTLN
;
A
#
# COMPACT_ATOMS: atom_id res chain seq x y z
N MET A 1 44.18 -26.25 -3.00
CA MET A 1 43.98 -24.88 -3.53
C MET A 1 42.85 -24.80 -4.57
N LYS A 2 42.80 -25.68 -5.59
CA LYS A 2 41.72 -25.66 -6.61
C LYS A 2 40.32 -25.87 -6.04
N THR A 3 40.16 -26.77 -5.06
CA THR A 3 38.89 -27.01 -4.34
C THR A 3 38.42 -25.82 -3.52
N LEU A 4 39.35 -25.06 -2.93
CA LEU A 4 39.03 -23.83 -2.19
C LEU A 4 38.53 -22.72 -3.13
N LEU A 5 39.14 -22.58 -4.32
CA LEU A 5 38.70 -21.64 -5.37
C LEU A 5 37.30 -21.97 -5.89
N ILE A 6 36.99 -23.27 -6.07
CA ILE A 6 35.64 -23.72 -6.46
C ILE A 6 34.62 -23.38 -5.37
N LEU A 7 34.95 -23.61 -4.09
CA LEU A 7 34.08 -23.30 -2.95
C LEU A 7 33.81 -21.78 -2.82
N ILE A 8 34.85 -20.96 -3.03
CA ILE A 8 34.74 -19.49 -3.01
C ILE A 8 33.86 -18.99 -4.17
N SER A 9 33.94 -19.63 -5.34
CA SER A 9 33.06 -19.34 -6.49
C SER A 9 31.58 -19.56 -6.16
N PHE A 10 31.24 -20.60 -5.40
CA PHE A 10 29.84 -20.84 -4.99
C PHE A 10 29.29 -19.79 -4.02
N LEU A 11 30.14 -19.12 -3.23
CA LEU A 11 29.70 -18.05 -2.32
C LEU A 11 29.26 -16.78 -3.04
N PHE A 12 29.71 -16.55 -4.29
CA PHE A 12 29.26 -15.42 -5.11
C PHE A 12 27.97 -15.72 -5.90
N LEU A 13 27.50 -16.97 -5.93
CA LEU A 13 26.25 -17.37 -6.59
C LEU A 13 25.03 -17.29 -5.66
N THR A 14 25.21 -16.99 -4.38
CA THR A 14 24.08 -16.67 -3.50
C THR A 14 23.59 -15.27 -3.86
N ASN A 15 22.73 -15.20 -4.88
CA ASN A 15 21.96 -14.01 -5.20
C ASN A 15 21.34 -13.51 -3.89
N SER A 16 21.59 -12.24 -3.57
CA SER A 16 20.81 -11.54 -2.57
C SER A 16 19.35 -11.64 -3.01
N ASN A 17 18.59 -12.53 -2.39
CA ASN A 17 17.15 -12.45 -2.43
C ASN A 17 16.83 -11.07 -1.89
N VAL A 18 16.51 -10.13 -2.77
CA VAL A 18 15.88 -8.88 -2.37
C VAL A 18 14.58 -9.36 -1.75
N VAL A 19 14.59 -9.46 -0.42
CA VAL A 19 13.40 -9.82 0.34
C VAL A 19 12.37 -8.79 -0.06
N HIS A 20 11.32 -9.24 -0.75
CA HIS A 20 10.22 -8.39 -1.20
C HIS A 20 9.59 -7.78 0.05
N GLN A 21 9.97 -6.55 0.36
CA GLN A 21 9.49 -5.82 1.51
C GLN A 21 9.01 -4.46 1.05
N ASP A 22 7.72 -4.20 1.28
CA ASP A 22 7.12 -2.91 0.96
C ASP A 22 7.96 -1.78 1.55
N THR A 23 8.21 -0.76 0.74
CA THR A 23 8.99 0.40 1.16
C THR A 23 8.11 1.32 1.99
N PRO A 24 8.44 1.60 3.26
CA PRO A 24 7.71 2.57 4.05
C PRO A 24 7.86 3.97 3.46
N LEU A 25 6.74 4.67 3.30
CA LEU A 25 6.70 6.06 2.85
C LEU A 25 6.58 7.00 4.04
N GLN A 26 7.22 8.16 3.94
CA GLN A 26 7.03 9.24 4.90
C GLN A 26 5.90 10.14 4.43
N ILE A 27 5.14 10.72 5.36
CA ILE A 27 4.16 11.77 5.04
C ILE A 27 4.57 13.06 5.71
N ASP A 28 4.71 14.13 4.94
CA ASP A 28 5.04 15.44 5.48
C ASP A 28 3.79 16.18 6.02
N LYS A 29 4.01 17.33 6.67
CA LYS A 29 2.91 18.16 7.23
C LYS A 29 1.93 18.69 6.18
N LYS A 30 2.29 18.67 4.89
CA LYS A 30 1.43 19.09 3.77
C LYS A 30 0.70 17.89 3.13
N GLY A 31 0.91 16.68 3.65
CA GLY A 31 0.33 15.44 3.15
C GLY A 31 1.12 14.81 2.00
N ASN A 32 2.30 15.33 1.64
CA ASN A 32 3.09 14.75 0.55
C ASN A 32 3.65 13.39 0.98
N LEU A 33 3.50 12.38 0.12
CA LEU A 33 4.09 11.06 0.30
C LEU A 33 5.51 11.07 -0.27
N ILE A 34 6.50 10.92 0.61
CA ILE A 34 7.93 10.98 0.31
C ILE A 34 8.49 9.55 0.30
N GLY A 35 9.28 9.22 -0.73
CA GLY A 35 9.93 7.92 -0.89
C GLY A 35 9.51 7.16 -2.16
N LEU A 36 8.45 7.61 -2.83
CA LEU A 36 8.06 7.06 -4.14
C LEU A 36 9.01 7.55 -5.25
N PRO A 37 9.21 6.74 -6.31
CA PRO A 37 9.87 7.16 -7.54
C PRO A 37 9.27 8.42 -8.17
N LYS A 38 10.08 9.15 -8.95
CA LYS A 38 9.73 10.47 -9.48
C LYS A 38 8.53 10.40 -10.44
N GLU A 39 8.37 9.30 -11.16
CA GLU A 39 7.25 9.03 -12.07
C GLU A 39 5.88 9.01 -11.37
N PHE A 40 5.83 8.76 -10.06
CA PHE A 40 4.59 8.80 -9.26
C PHE A 40 4.38 10.16 -8.59
N SER A 41 5.28 11.12 -8.80
CA SER A 41 5.17 12.48 -8.26
C SER A 41 4.27 13.35 -9.14
N PRO A 42 3.40 14.20 -8.57
CA PRO A 42 3.20 14.41 -7.14
C PRO A 42 2.40 13.28 -6.47
N ALA A 43 2.87 12.85 -5.30
CA ALA A 43 2.15 11.90 -4.46
C ALA A 43 1.71 12.58 -3.17
N LYS A 44 0.40 12.57 -2.88
CA LYS A 44 -0.18 13.29 -1.74
C LYS A 44 -1.40 12.58 -1.18
N PHE A 45 -1.52 12.57 0.14
CA PHE A 45 -2.71 12.16 0.85
C PHE A 45 -3.24 13.29 1.74
N ASP A 46 -4.48 13.70 1.50
CA ASP A 46 -5.22 14.61 2.38
C ASP A 46 -6.10 13.76 3.31
N LEU A 47 -5.69 13.66 4.57
CA LEU A 47 -6.38 12.86 5.57
C LEU A 47 -7.80 13.36 5.86
N ASN A 48 -8.02 14.67 5.88
CA ASN A 48 -9.32 15.23 6.21
C ASN A 48 -10.34 14.90 5.12
N LYS A 49 -9.92 15.06 3.85
CA LYS A 49 -10.74 14.76 2.68
C LYS A 49 -10.73 13.29 2.27
N LYS A 50 -9.85 12.47 2.86
CA LYS A 50 -9.54 11.12 2.40
C LYS A 50 -9.32 11.14 0.89
N LYS A 51 -8.40 11.99 0.46
CA LYS A 51 -8.07 12.19 -0.95
C LYS A 51 -6.66 11.72 -1.22
N LEU A 52 -6.51 10.76 -2.11
CA LEU A 52 -5.23 10.31 -2.62
C LEU A 52 -5.00 10.92 -4.00
N ARG A 53 -3.80 11.45 -4.20
CA ARG A 53 -3.29 11.85 -5.52
C ARG A 53 -1.97 11.16 -5.75
N ILE A 54 -1.80 10.54 -6.92
CA ILE A 54 -0.55 10.00 -7.43
C ILE A 54 -0.41 10.48 -8.87
N ASN A 55 0.69 11.15 -9.19
CA ASN A 55 0.92 11.77 -10.49
C ASN A 55 -0.27 12.66 -10.96
N ASP A 56 -0.83 12.29 -12.11
CA ASP A 56 -1.97 12.90 -12.80
C ASP A 56 -3.31 12.30 -12.33
N LYS A 57 -3.34 11.38 -11.38
CA LYS A 57 -4.58 10.75 -10.92
C LYS A 57 -4.93 11.13 -9.50
N GLU A 58 -6.22 11.27 -9.26
CA GLU A 58 -6.73 11.46 -7.91
C GLU A 58 -8.04 10.71 -7.67
N ILE A 59 -8.27 10.38 -6.41
CA ILE A 59 -9.53 9.86 -5.92
C ILE A 59 -9.83 10.47 -4.54
N VAL A 60 -11.08 10.80 -4.31
CA VAL A 60 -11.63 10.99 -2.97
C VAL A 60 -12.31 9.69 -2.59
N PHE A 61 -11.86 9.04 -1.51
CA PHE A 61 -12.41 7.76 -1.10
C PHE A 61 -13.93 7.89 -0.84
N PRO A 62 -14.76 6.99 -1.41
CA PRO A 62 -16.21 7.02 -1.26
C PRO A 62 -16.62 6.78 0.20
N LYS A 63 -17.86 7.14 0.54
CA LYS A 63 -18.34 7.03 1.94
C LYS A 63 -18.22 5.61 2.50
N CYS A 64 -18.47 4.60 1.67
CA CYS A 64 -18.33 3.20 2.05
C CYS A 64 -16.90 2.82 2.50
N LEU A 65 -15.87 3.53 2.04
CA LEU A 65 -14.49 3.32 2.46
C LEU A 65 -14.05 4.26 3.60
N ASN A 66 -14.68 5.44 3.73
CA ASN A 66 -14.38 6.38 4.82
C ASN A 66 -14.54 5.75 6.21
N TYR A 67 -15.49 4.83 6.35
CA TYR A 67 -15.67 4.03 7.57
C TYR A 67 -14.35 3.45 8.10
N TYR A 68 -13.52 2.86 7.23
CA TYR A 68 -12.27 2.22 7.67
C TYR A 68 -11.20 3.18 8.16
N PHE A 69 -11.28 4.46 7.79
CA PHE A 69 -10.39 5.51 8.30
C PHE A 69 -10.82 6.05 9.66
N GLU A 70 -12.09 5.86 10.03
CA GLU A 70 -12.76 6.51 11.16
C GLU A 70 -13.24 5.52 12.23
N GLU A 71 -13.26 4.22 11.93
CA GLU A 71 -13.72 3.16 12.84
C GLU A 71 -12.94 3.10 14.15
N HIS A 72 -11.66 3.43 14.11
CA HIS A 72 -10.82 3.44 15.31
C HIS A 72 -10.86 4.77 16.04
N LYS A 73 -10.72 4.74 17.37
CA LYS A 73 -10.71 5.94 18.21
C LYS A 73 -9.46 6.79 17.98
N ASN A 74 -8.29 6.15 17.86
CA ASN A 74 -7.00 6.79 17.67
C ASN A 74 -6.28 6.21 16.43
N PRO A 75 -6.83 6.40 15.21
CA PRO A 75 -6.31 5.76 14.02
C PRO A 75 -4.90 6.27 13.70
N LYS A 76 -3.97 5.33 13.57
CA LYS A 76 -2.64 5.52 13.00
C LYS A 76 -2.65 5.04 11.56
N ILE A 77 -2.21 5.92 10.67
CA ILE A 77 -2.14 5.66 9.25
C ILE A 77 -0.69 5.66 8.83
N ASN A 78 -0.26 4.58 8.17
CA ASN A 78 1.04 4.52 7.50
C ASN A 78 0.87 4.05 6.06
N PHE A 79 1.84 4.44 5.25
CA PHE A 79 1.87 4.16 3.83
C PHE A 79 3.08 3.29 3.52
N LEU A 80 2.87 2.25 2.75
CA LEU A 80 3.95 1.45 2.17
C LEU A 80 3.72 1.35 0.67
N ALA A 81 4.75 1.08 -0.12
CA ALA A 81 4.58 0.86 -1.55
C ALA A 81 5.61 -0.12 -2.09
N SER A 82 5.29 -0.74 -3.23
CA SER A 82 6.19 -1.65 -3.93
C SER A 82 6.16 -1.37 -5.43
N TRP A 83 7.35 -1.29 -6.03
CA TRP A 83 7.55 -0.90 -7.43
C TRP A 83 8.76 -1.55 -8.10
N TYR A 84 9.32 -2.60 -7.50
CA TYR A 84 10.55 -3.27 -7.95
C TYR A 84 10.34 -4.72 -8.39
N HIS A 85 9.08 -5.16 -8.52
CA HIS A 85 8.69 -6.47 -9.04
C HIS A 85 8.18 -6.38 -10.49
N SER A 86 8.03 -7.53 -11.15
CA SER A 86 7.35 -7.58 -12.45
C SER A 86 5.88 -7.20 -12.29
N LYS A 87 5.39 -6.36 -13.22
CA LYS A 87 3.96 -5.99 -13.29
C LYS A 87 3.06 -7.13 -13.74
N GLU A 88 3.63 -8.20 -14.31
CA GLU A 88 2.89 -9.41 -14.70
C GLU A 88 2.35 -10.19 -13.48
N ILE A 89 3.01 -10.07 -12.32
CA ILE A 89 2.60 -10.73 -11.09
C ILE A 89 1.56 -9.87 -10.34
N MET A 90 1.86 -8.57 -10.24
CA MET A 90 1.05 -7.59 -9.55
C MET A 90 1.39 -6.20 -10.05
N PRO A 91 0.44 -5.28 -10.22
CA PRO A 91 0.76 -3.88 -10.51
C PRO A 91 1.61 -3.27 -9.40
N TYR A 92 2.33 -2.19 -9.70
CA TYR A 92 2.94 -1.38 -8.65
C TYR A 92 1.83 -0.83 -7.74
N TYR A 93 2.05 -0.86 -6.44
CA TYR A 93 0.97 -0.60 -5.49
C TYR A 93 1.38 0.28 -4.32
N LEU A 94 0.36 0.93 -3.77
CA LEU A 94 0.39 1.65 -2.51
C LEU A 94 -0.51 0.92 -1.51
N ILE A 95 0.02 0.64 -0.33
CA ILE A 95 -0.69 0.16 0.84
C ILE A 95 -0.98 1.34 1.75
N ILE A 96 -2.25 1.50 2.13
CA ILE A 96 -2.68 2.35 3.24
C ILE A 96 -3.04 1.43 4.40
N ASN A 97 -2.19 1.38 5.43
CA ASN A 97 -2.51 0.66 6.66
C ASN A 97 -3.14 1.62 7.66
N ILE A 98 -4.29 1.24 8.17
CA ILE A 98 -5.04 1.97 9.19
C ILE A 98 -5.17 1.06 10.40
N HIS A 99 -4.74 1.51 11.57
CA HIS A 99 -4.74 0.69 12.78
C HIS A 99 -4.81 1.53 14.02
N ASP A 100 -5.17 0.94 15.13
CA ASP A 100 -5.07 1.56 16.45
C ASP A 100 -4.30 0.62 17.37
N ASN A 101 -3.45 1.18 18.21
CA ASN A 101 -2.63 0.41 19.14
C ASN A 101 -3.46 -0.20 20.27
N ASP A 102 -4.64 0.36 20.53
CA ASP A 102 -5.54 -0.05 21.62
C ASP A 102 -6.41 -1.26 21.23
N VAL A 103 -6.42 -1.66 19.96
CA VAL A 103 -7.15 -2.83 19.45
C VAL A 103 -6.23 -3.76 18.67
N ASN A 104 -6.62 -5.02 18.56
CA ASN A 104 -5.80 -6.03 17.91
C ASN A 104 -6.04 -6.15 16.40
N TYR A 105 -6.80 -5.24 15.77
CA TYR A 105 -7.10 -5.29 14.35
C TYR A 105 -6.90 -3.94 13.65
N GLY A 106 -6.84 -3.99 12.33
CA GLY A 106 -6.84 -2.81 11.48
C GLY A 106 -7.22 -3.17 10.05
N TYR A 107 -7.01 -2.23 9.13
CA TYR A 107 -7.37 -2.37 7.73
C TYR A 107 -6.17 -2.08 6.82
N LYS A 108 -6.08 -2.81 5.72
CA LYS A 108 -5.14 -2.55 4.63
C LYS A 108 -5.93 -2.29 3.36
N ILE A 109 -5.79 -1.09 2.82
CA ILE A 109 -6.31 -0.74 1.50
C ILE A 109 -5.12 -0.78 0.53
N LEU A 110 -5.22 -1.60 -0.51
CA LEU A 110 -4.22 -1.69 -1.55
C LEU A 110 -4.76 -1.08 -2.84
N VAL A 111 -4.02 -0.13 -3.40
CA VAL A 111 -4.36 0.53 -4.67
C VAL A 111 -3.21 0.45 -5.66
N ASP A 112 -3.53 0.41 -6.94
CA ASP A 112 -2.58 0.52 -8.04
C ASP A 112 -1.96 1.92 -8.07
N LEU A 113 -0.63 2.03 -8.19
CA LEU A 113 0.08 3.32 -8.24
C LEU A 113 -0.10 4.06 -9.58
N GLU A 114 -0.35 3.34 -10.67
CA GLU A 114 -0.52 3.90 -12.01
C GLU A 114 -1.98 4.29 -12.28
N THR A 115 -2.93 3.48 -11.82
CA THR A 115 -4.37 3.69 -12.13
C THR A 115 -5.21 4.19 -10.96
N LEU A 116 -4.72 4.04 -9.71
CA LEU A 116 -5.50 4.18 -8.48
C LEU A 116 -6.66 3.17 -8.33
N ASP A 117 -6.72 2.13 -9.17
CA ASP A 117 -7.70 1.06 -8.99
C ASP A 117 -7.53 0.36 -7.64
N LEU A 118 -8.65 0.05 -7.00
CA LEU A 118 -8.66 -0.71 -5.76
C LEU A 118 -8.32 -2.17 -6.07
N ILE A 119 -7.22 -2.66 -5.52
CA ILE A 119 -6.79 -4.04 -5.70
C ILE A 119 -7.45 -4.92 -4.64
N TYR A 120 -7.34 -4.55 -3.36
CA TYR A 120 -8.08 -5.19 -2.27
C TYR A 120 -8.24 -4.29 -1.05
N LEU A 121 -9.21 -4.67 -0.21
CA LEU A 121 -9.31 -4.23 1.16
C LEU A 121 -9.32 -5.47 2.07
N ASN A 122 -8.39 -5.52 3.03
CA ASN A 122 -8.33 -6.60 4.00
C ASN A 122 -8.46 -6.03 5.42
N LYS A 123 -9.13 -6.77 6.31
CA LYS A 123 -9.02 -6.57 7.74
C LYS A 123 -7.86 -7.44 8.21
N PHE A 124 -6.91 -6.87 8.94
CA PHE A 124 -5.88 -7.68 9.60
C PHE A 124 -6.19 -7.79 11.09
N ILE A 125 -6.02 -8.98 11.66
CA ILE A 125 -6.31 -9.29 13.06
C ILE A 125 -5.08 -9.97 13.65
N ARG A 126 -4.59 -9.44 14.77
CA ARG A 126 -3.42 -9.96 15.50
C ARG A 126 -3.90 -10.77 16.69
N GLU A 127 -3.51 -12.04 16.73
CA GLU A 127 -3.80 -12.95 17.84
C GLU A 127 -2.50 -13.64 18.26
N GLY A 128 -1.94 -13.21 19.39
CA GLY A 128 -0.60 -13.61 19.81
C GLY A 128 0.45 -13.26 18.74
N ASN A 129 1.11 -14.29 18.20
CA ASN A 129 2.13 -14.15 17.15
C ASN A 129 1.58 -14.31 15.73
N THR A 130 0.27 -14.54 15.58
CA THR A 130 -0.36 -14.79 14.29
C THR A 130 -1.09 -13.54 13.80
N THR A 131 -1.00 -13.26 12.49
CA THR A 131 -1.82 -12.24 11.84
C THR A 131 -2.71 -12.88 10.78
N TYR A 132 -4.01 -12.77 10.98
CA TYR A 132 -5.03 -13.16 10.00
C TYR A 132 -5.35 -11.96 9.12
N ASN A 133 -5.57 -12.16 7.82
CA ASN A 133 -5.88 -11.08 6.89
C ASN A 133 -7.14 -11.40 6.05
N PRO A 134 -8.32 -11.60 6.66
CA PRO A 134 -9.54 -11.80 5.90
C PRO A 134 -9.80 -10.63 4.93
N LYS A 135 -10.18 -10.99 3.71
CA LYS A 135 -10.65 -10.02 2.71
C LYS A 135 -11.96 -9.40 3.19
N VAL A 136 -12.09 -8.10 3.00
CA VAL A 136 -13.35 -7.37 3.20
C VAL A 136 -14.05 -7.34 1.85
N GLU A 137 -15.22 -7.96 1.78
CA GLU A 137 -16.06 -7.87 0.59
C GLU A 137 -16.83 -6.54 0.61
N LEU A 138 -16.62 -5.75 -0.45
CA LEU A 138 -17.34 -4.50 -0.67
C LEU A 138 -18.56 -4.77 -1.55
N THR A 139 -19.60 -3.96 -1.37
CA THR A 139 -20.77 -4.03 -2.25
C THR A 139 -20.40 -3.57 -3.67
N GLU A 140 -21.10 -4.08 -4.68
CA GLU A 140 -20.95 -3.64 -6.07
C GLU A 140 -21.16 -2.12 -6.23
N GLU A 141 -22.07 -1.56 -5.43
CA GLU A 141 -22.31 -0.12 -5.36
C GLU A 141 -21.04 0.62 -4.91
N CYS A 142 -20.39 0.18 -3.83
CA CYS A 142 -19.16 0.78 -3.32
C CYS A 142 -18.00 0.68 -4.32
N LEU A 143 -17.85 -0.47 -4.99
CA LEU A 143 -16.84 -0.66 -6.03
C LEU A 143 -17.08 0.24 -7.23
N THR A 144 -18.34 0.41 -7.63
CA THR A 144 -18.74 1.31 -8.73
C THR A 144 -18.50 2.78 -8.36
N GLU A 145 -18.86 3.19 -7.15
CA GLU A 145 -18.61 4.54 -6.64
C GLU A 145 -17.10 4.82 -6.57
N TYR A 146 -16.31 3.86 -6.07
CA TYR A 146 -14.85 3.97 -6.04
C TYR A 146 -14.28 4.20 -7.45
N LYS A 147 -14.63 3.30 -8.39
CA LYS A 147 -14.08 3.34 -9.75
C LYS A 147 -14.47 4.60 -10.51
N SER A 148 -15.71 5.07 -10.35
CA SER A 148 -16.18 6.32 -10.97
C SER A 148 -15.59 7.58 -10.31
N GLY A 149 -15.07 7.46 -9.08
CA GLY A 149 -14.43 8.56 -8.35
C GLY A 149 -12.99 8.87 -8.79
N ILE A 150 -12.33 7.97 -9.53
CA ILE A 150 -10.98 8.17 -10.05
C ILE A 150 -11.03 9.20 -11.18
N LYS A 151 -10.18 10.23 -11.08
CA LYS A 151 -10.08 11.32 -12.05
C LYS A 151 -8.65 11.47 -12.55
N THR A 152 -8.50 11.67 -13.85
CA THR A 152 -7.27 12.17 -14.44
C THR A 152 -7.29 13.70 -14.44
N LEU A 153 -6.21 14.29 -13.95
CA LEU A 153 -5.95 15.72 -13.89
C LEU A 153 -5.27 16.15 -15.18
N ASN A 154 -5.87 17.12 -15.86
CA ASN A 154 -5.31 17.75 -17.05
C ASN A 154 -4.19 18.74 -16.69
#